data_AF-A0A7S3TD14-F1
#
_entry.id   AF-A0A7S3TD14-F1
#
_cell.length_a   1.000
_cell.length_b   1.000
_cell.length_c   1.000
_cell.angle_alpha   90.00
_cell.angle_beta   90.00
_cell.angle_gamma   90.00
#
_symmetry.space_group_name_H-M   'P 1'
#
loop_
_entity.id
_entity.type
_entity.pdbx_description
1 polymer ?
#
loop_
_entity_poly.entity_id
_entity_poly.type
_entity_poly.pdbx_seq_one_letter_code
_entity_poly.pdbx_strand_id
1 'polypeptide(L)'
;AGSGRLSLPLLTHLHHTSPPHPPIHLPGEQRMSRLVFVIGCILPAAMGLATPQHSLCNRRSAVIGGFCAAAFGFYSPLAALAKDDEQTLLAEIKAVRIALEPLPELLDQEKWDAVRSVLKLPPVGNLWNLGDSKNMIRKLADLRDDVELFELADDVAGALQLADQYTYDNNFIYFQPGNGKVKIKEPKQQLKIAQQKLDEVLSSQ
;
A
#
# COMPACT_ATOMS: atom_id res chain seq x y z
N ALA A 1 43.74 -59.52 29.91
CA ALA A 1 42.55 -59.72 30.78
C ALA A 1 41.84 -58.38 30.89
N GLY A 2 40.58 -58.18 30.55
CA GLY A 2 39.54 -59.01 29.94
C GLY A 2 38.43 -58.03 29.53
N SER A 3 37.92 -58.18 28.31
CA SER A 3 36.94 -57.31 27.68
C SER A 3 35.62 -57.24 28.46
N GLY A 4 35.17 -56.02 28.76
CA GLY A 4 33.78 -55.73 29.11
C GLY A 4 32.92 -55.64 27.85
N ARG A 5 32.34 -56.77 27.43
CA ARG A 5 31.15 -56.85 26.57
C ARG A 5 29.92 -57.04 27.47
N LEU A 6 28.73 -56.84 26.89
CA LEU A 6 27.35 -57.01 27.39
C LEU A 6 26.72 -55.66 27.77
N SER A 7 25.55 -55.23 27.29
CA SER A 7 24.53 -55.84 26.43
C SER A 7 23.72 -54.72 25.78
N LEU A 8 23.47 -54.84 24.47
CA LEU A 8 22.39 -54.13 23.77
C LEU A 8 21.11 -54.97 23.89
N PRO A 9 19.96 -54.32 24.09
CA PRO A 9 18.70 -54.74 23.46
C PRO A 9 18.21 -53.63 22.51
N LEU A 10 18.07 -53.93 21.22
CA LEU A 10 16.80 -54.39 20.61
C LEU A 10 15.79 -53.23 20.52
N LEU A 11 15.86 -52.39 19.49
CA LEU A 11 15.12 -52.55 18.24
C LEU A 11 13.60 -52.71 18.44
N THR A 12 12.89 -51.59 18.50
CA THR A 12 11.50 -51.51 18.03
C THR A 12 11.31 -50.23 17.25
N HIS A 13 11.45 -50.37 15.93
CA HIS A 13 10.93 -49.47 14.91
C HIS A 13 9.39 -49.49 15.03
N LEU A 14 8.78 -48.42 15.54
CA LEU A 14 7.34 -48.21 15.40
C LEU A 14 7.10 -47.34 14.16
N HIS A 15 6.84 -48.02 13.05
CA HIS A 15 6.17 -47.45 11.88
C HIS A 15 4.79 -46.93 12.33
N HIS A 16 4.65 -45.60 12.45
CA HIS A 16 3.34 -44.98 12.62
C HIS A 16 2.69 -44.91 11.24
N THR A 17 1.90 -45.93 10.92
CA THR A 17 1.03 -45.98 9.74
C THR A 17 -0.05 -44.91 9.89
N SER A 18 0.03 -43.88 9.06
CA SER A 18 -1.00 -42.85 8.93
C SER A 18 -2.31 -43.49 8.42
N PRO A 19 -3.47 -43.19 9.04
CA PRO A 19 -4.76 -43.69 8.55
C PRO A 19 -5.19 -42.96 7.26
N PRO A 20 -5.86 -43.66 6.32
CA PRO A 20 -6.32 -43.06 5.06
C PRO A 20 -7.43 -42.04 5.28
N HIS A 21 -7.28 -40.87 4.65
CA HIS A 21 -8.30 -39.82 4.59
C HIS A 21 -9.61 -40.33 3.94
N PRO A 22 -10.80 -40.02 4.50
CA PRO A 22 -12.05 -40.21 3.80
C PRO A 22 -12.25 -39.13 2.71
N PRO A 23 -12.83 -39.47 1.54
CA PRO A 23 -13.18 -38.50 0.52
C PRO A 23 -14.38 -37.67 0.99
N ILE A 24 -14.19 -36.37 1.21
CA ILE A 24 -15.31 -35.45 1.45
C ILE A 24 -15.85 -34.96 0.12
N HIS A 25 -17.10 -35.35 -0.08
CA HIS A 25 -18.02 -35.07 -1.16
C HIS A 25 -18.21 -33.56 -1.37
N LEU A 26 -17.89 -33.06 -2.57
CA LEU A 26 -18.35 -31.75 -3.04
C LEU A 26 -19.83 -31.86 -3.45
N PRO A 27 -20.73 -30.99 -2.98
CA PRO A 27 -22.04 -30.84 -3.61
C PRO A 27 -21.88 -30.00 -4.87
N GLY A 28 -22.27 -30.60 -6.00
CA GLY A 28 -22.34 -29.96 -7.30
C GLY A 28 -23.44 -28.90 -7.37
N GLU A 29 -23.14 -27.90 -8.19
CA GLU A 29 -24.01 -27.26 -9.19
C GLU A 29 -25.53 -27.36 -9.00
N GLN A 30 -26.19 -26.19 -8.93
CA GLN A 30 -27.36 -25.73 -9.71
C GLN A 30 -27.56 -24.26 -9.28
N ARG A 31 -27.74 -23.22 -10.11
CA ARG A 31 -28.20 -23.10 -11.49
C ARG A 31 -27.82 -21.70 -12.00
N MET A 32 -27.62 -21.64 -13.31
CA MET A 32 -27.58 -20.43 -14.13
C MET A 32 -28.74 -19.46 -13.84
N SER A 33 -28.44 -18.16 -13.87
CA SER A 33 -29.28 -17.19 -14.56
C SER A 33 -28.39 -16.31 -15.43
N ARG A 34 -28.40 -16.64 -16.72
CA ARG A 34 -27.89 -15.81 -17.81
C ARG A 34 -28.84 -14.62 -17.95
N LEU A 35 -28.34 -13.40 -17.90
CA LEU A 35 -28.97 -12.29 -18.61
C LEU A 35 -28.02 -11.84 -19.71
N VAL A 36 -28.57 -11.91 -20.91
CA VAL A 36 -27.94 -11.76 -22.22
C VAL A 36 -28.10 -10.31 -22.68
N PHE A 37 -27.01 -9.76 -23.24
CA PHE A 37 -26.87 -8.74 -24.31
C PHE A 37 -27.83 -7.53 -24.34
N VAL A 38 -27.24 -6.35 -24.54
CA VAL A 38 -27.44 -5.59 -25.81
C VAL A 38 -26.12 -4.91 -26.23
N ILE A 39 -25.73 -5.19 -27.47
CA ILE A 39 -24.71 -4.55 -28.30
C ILE A 39 -25.16 -3.13 -28.67
N GLY A 40 -24.22 -2.18 -28.68
CA GLY A 40 -24.39 -0.88 -29.34
C GLY A 40 -23.09 -0.37 -29.95
N CYS A 41 -22.61 -1.02 -31.02
CA CYS A 41 -21.64 -0.45 -31.95
C CYS A 41 -22.32 0.65 -32.79
N ILE A 42 -21.82 1.88 -32.78
CA ILE A 42 -21.91 2.79 -33.93
C ILE A 42 -20.56 3.47 -34.12
N LEU A 43 -19.83 3.00 -35.15
CA LEU A 43 -18.80 3.74 -35.87
C LEU A 43 -19.49 4.63 -36.94
N PRO A 44 -18.93 5.78 -37.29
CA PRO A 44 -18.23 5.87 -38.59
C PRO A 44 -16.90 6.65 -38.45
N ALA A 45 -15.76 6.21 -39.00
CA ALA A 45 -15.39 6.14 -40.42
C ALA A 45 -15.32 7.51 -41.14
N ALA A 46 -14.12 8.10 -41.19
CA ALA A 46 -13.58 8.92 -42.30
C ALA A 46 -12.06 9.07 -42.06
N MET A 47 -11.19 8.29 -42.71
CA MET A 47 -10.57 8.52 -44.03
C MET A 47 -9.77 9.83 -44.14
N GLY A 48 -8.44 9.70 -44.33
CA GLY A 48 -7.60 10.78 -44.84
C GLY A 48 -6.07 10.63 -44.67
N LEU A 49 -5.45 9.72 -45.43
CA LEU A 49 -4.11 9.81 -46.10
C LEU A 49 -2.89 10.31 -45.27
N ALA A 50 -1.88 9.50 -44.89
CA ALA A 50 -0.81 8.91 -45.74
C ALA A 50 -0.15 9.96 -46.65
N THR A 51 1.13 10.37 -46.60
CA THR A 51 2.48 9.75 -46.41
C THR A 51 3.54 10.90 -46.46
N PRO A 52 4.86 10.70 -46.67
CA PRO A 52 5.89 10.00 -45.88
C PRO A 52 7.09 10.91 -45.49
N GLN A 53 8.02 10.33 -44.72
CA GLN A 53 9.34 10.88 -44.37
C GLN A 53 10.22 11.17 -45.59
N HIS A 54 11.05 12.23 -45.49
CA HIS A 54 12.39 12.24 -46.10
C HIS A 54 13.44 12.70 -45.10
N SER A 55 14.49 11.89 -45.03
CA SER A 55 15.69 12.04 -44.22
C SER A 55 16.80 12.71 -45.04
N LEU A 56 17.65 13.47 -44.35
CA LEU A 56 19.03 13.89 -44.68
C LEU A 56 19.27 14.77 -45.94
N CYS A 57 19.69 16.03 -45.74
CA CYS A 57 21.04 16.49 -46.14
C CYS A 57 21.35 17.94 -45.73
N ASN A 58 22.65 18.19 -45.66
CA ASN A 58 23.40 19.27 -45.03
C ASN A 58 23.59 20.51 -45.94
N ARG A 59 23.97 21.64 -45.32
CA ARG A 59 24.79 22.78 -45.80
C ARG A 59 24.10 24.14 -46.08
N ARG A 60 24.40 25.05 -45.14
CA ARG A 60 24.82 26.47 -45.32
C ARG A 60 23.75 27.53 -45.65
N SER A 61 23.93 28.65 -44.94
CA SER A 61 23.37 30.00 -45.17
C SER A 61 21.91 30.17 -44.73
N ALA A 62 21.48 31.20 -44.01
CA ALA A 62 22.04 32.53 -43.82
C ALA A 62 21.66 33.12 -42.45
N VAL A 63 22.51 34.03 -41.99
CA VAL A 63 22.33 34.98 -40.89
C VAL A 63 21.22 35.98 -41.25
N ILE A 64 20.62 36.60 -40.21
CA ILE A 64 20.12 37.99 -40.11
C ILE A 64 18.65 38.09 -39.69
N GLY A 65 18.44 38.80 -38.57
CA GLY A 65 17.20 39.48 -38.21
C GLY A 65 16.52 38.84 -37.00
N GLY A 66 16.32 39.48 -35.86
CA GLY A 66 16.50 40.87 -35.47
C GLY A 66 16.02 40.99 -34.02
N PHE A 67 16.62 41.91 -33.27
CA PHE A 67 16.21 42.28 -31.92
C PHE A 67 14.75 42.73 -31.88
N CYS A 68 13.94 42.13 -31.00
CA CYS A 68 12.84 42.81 -30.33
C CYS A 68 12.82 42.37 -28.86
N ALA A 69 13.46 43.20 -28.03
CA ALA A 69 13.22 43.23 -26.60
C ALA A 69 11.77 43.67 -26.36
N ALA A 70 10.93 42.75 -25.89
CA ALA A 70 9.67 43.08 -25.26
C ALA A 70 9.73 42.52 -23.84
N ALA A 71 10.05 43.41 -22.90
CA ALA A 71 9.91 43.18 -21.47
C ALA A 71 8.41 43.02 -21.15
N PHE A 72 7.90 41.80 -21.33
CA PHE A 72 6.67 41.37 -20.68
C PHE A 72 7.07 40.70 -19.37
N GLY A 73 6.80 41.41 -18.27
CA GLY A 73 6.86 40.82 -16.95
C GLY A 73 5.91 39.63 -16.90
N PHE A 74 6.49 38.44 -16.96
CA PHE A 74 5.80 37.20 -16.57
C PHE A 74 5.66 37.21 -15.05
N TYR A 75 4.66 37.94 -14.55
CA TYR A 75 4.06 37.62 -13.27
C TYR A 75 3.33 36.28 -13.47
N SER A 76 4.01 35.21 -13.06
CA SER A 76 3.47 33.85 -13.08
C SER A 76 2.44 33.71 -11.95
N PRO A 77 1.14 33.48 -12.21
CA PRO A 77 0.14 33.24 -11.17
C PRO A 77 0.15 31.75 -10.78
N LEU A 78 1.33 31.18 -10.51
CA LEU A 78 1.47 29.75 -10.20
C LEU A 78 1.21 29.42 -8.72
N ALA A 79 1.15 30.44 -7.85
CA ALA A 79 0.94 30.27 -6.42
C ALA A 79 -0.53 30.00 -6.01
N ALA A 80 -1.50 30.26 -6.89
CA ALA A 80 -2.92 30.04 -6.58
C ALA A 80 -3.35 28.57 -6.73
N LEU A 81 -2.67 27.79 -7.59
CA LEU A 81 -3.01 26.39 -7.85
C LEU A 81 -2.40 25.43 -6.81
N ALA A 82 -1.23 25.77 -6.25
CA ALA A 82 -0.56 24.93 -5.25
C ALA A 82 -1.30 24.90 -3.90
N LYS A 83 -2.02 25.97 -3.56
CA LYS A 83 -2.72 26.09 -2.26
C LYS A 83 -3.96 25.20 -2.17
N ASP A 84 -4.64 24.96 -3.28
CA ASP A 84 -5.79 24.05 -3.35
C ASP A 84 -5.33 22.59 -3.21
N ASP A 85 -4.16 22.24 -3.75
CA ASP A 85 -3.58 20.90 -3.67
C ASP A 85 -3.11 20.58 -2.24
N GLU A 86 -2.50 21.55 -1.55
CA GLU A 86 -2.07 21.43 -0.15
C GLU A 86 -3.26 21.18 0.80
N GLN A 87 -4.35 21.96 0.65
CA GLN A 87 -5.55 21.78 1.48
C GLN A 87 -6.22 20.42 1.25
N THR A 88 -6.17 19.92 0.01
CA THR A 88 -6.70 18.60 -0.35
C THR A 88 -5.89 17.50 0.35
N LEU A 89 -4.55 17.56 0.30
CA LEU A 89 -3.68 16.62 1.00
C LEU A 89 -3.93 16.62 2.52
N LEU A 90 -4.12 17.80 3.11
CA LEU A 90 -4.43 17.93 4.54
C LEU A 90 -5.80 17.36 4.90
N ALA A 91 -6.80 17.50 4.04
CA ALA A 91 -8.11 16.88 4.22
C ALA A 91 -8.00 15.34 4.15
N GLU A 92 -7.18 14.81 3.24
CA GLU A 92 -6.93 13.37 3.15
C GLU A 92 -6.18 12.84 4.39
N ILE A 93 -5.17 13.56 4.91
CA ILE A 93 -4.47 13.21 6.15
C ILE A 93 -5.44 13.20 7.36
N LYS A 94 -6.36 14.17 7.45
CA LYS A 94 -7.43 14.17 8.46
C LYS A 94 -8.34 12.96 8.32
N ALA A 95 -8.71 12.58 7.10
CA ALA A 95 -9.52 11.39 6.84
C ALA A 95 -8.80 10.11 7.29
N VAL A 96 -7.48 10.01 7.09
CA VAL A 96 -6.68 8.88 7.62
C VAL A 96 -6.71 8.85 9.14
N ARG A 97 -6.49 9.98 9.82
CA ARG A 97 -6.53 10.06 11.28
C ARG A 97 -7.87 9.55 11.84
N ILE A 98 -8.99 9.92 11.19
CA ILE A 98 -10.33 9.43 11.57
C ILE A 98 -10.46 7.92 11.31
N ALA A 99 -9.95 7.42 10.18
CA ALA A 99 -9.98 5.99 9.85
C ALA A 99 -9.20 5.11 10.84
N LEU A 100 -8.22 5.67 11.55
CA LEU A 100 -7.44 4.95 12.57
C LEU A 100 -8.15 4.87 13.94
N GLU A 101 -9.14 5.73 14.23
CA GLU A 101 -9.85 5.74 15.51
C GLU A 101 -10.54 4.41 15.90
N PRO A 102 -11.22 3.66 15.01
CA PRO A 102 -11.89 2.42 15.39
C PRO A 102 -10.93 1.22 15.54
N LEU A 103 -9.68 1.33 15.09
CA LEU A 103 -8.75 0.19 15.04
C LEU A 103 -8.39 -0.41 16.41
N PRO A 104 -8.15 0.38 17.48
CA PRO A 104 -7.88 -0.17 18.80
C PRO A 104 -9.01 -1.04 19.35
N GLU A 105 -10.26 -0.71 19.03
CA GLU A 105 -11.43 -1.50 19.44
C GLU A 105 -11.52 -2.81 18.65
N LEU A 106 -11.26 -2.76 17.33
CA LEU A 106 -11.20 -3.97 16.50
C LEU A 106 -10.09 -4.94 16.93
N LEU A 107 -8.97 -4.41 17.43
CA LEU A 107 -7.89 -5.22 18.01
C LEU A 107 -8.32 -5.90 19.32
N ASP A 108 -9.18 -5.28 20.14
CA ASP A 108 -9.73 -5.93 21.34
C ASP A 108 -10.73 -7.03 21.00
N GLN A 109 -11.45 -6.87 19.89
CA GLN A 109 -12.40 -7.87 19.38
C GLN A 109 -11.73 -9.01 18.61
N GLU A 110 -10.40 -9.05 18.55
CA GLU A 110 -9.61 -10.04 17.80
C GLU A 110 -9.93 -10.11 16.30
N LYS A 111 -10.42 -9.01 15.73
CA LYS A 111 -10.81 -8.92 14.30
C LYS A 111 -9.61 -8.55 13.42
N TRP A 112 -8.61 -9.42 13.37
CA TRP A 112 -7.32 -9.16 12.71
C TRP A 112 -7.48 -8.77 11.23
N ASP A 113 -8.26 -9.52 10.45
CA ASP A 113 -8.45 -9.26 9.02
C ASP A 113 -9.16 -7.92 8.74
N ALA A 114 -10.07 -7.50 9.62
CA ALA A 114 -10.75 -6.20 9.51
C ALA A 114 -9.76 -5.04 9.70
N VAL A 115 -8.89 -5.15 10.72
CA VAL A 115 -7.83 -4.15 10.97
C VAL A 115 -6.89 -4.06 9.78
N ARG A 116 -6.42 -5.19 9.25
CA ARG A 116 -5.54 -5.22 8.08
C ARG A 116 -6.20 -4.67 6.82
N SER A 117 -7.49 -4.92 6.64
CA SER A 117 -8.24 -4.36 5.52
C SER A 117 -8.23 -2.83 5.57
N VAL A 118 -8.48 -2.23 6.74
CA VAL A 118 -8.41 -0.77 6.90
C VAL A 118 -6.99 -0.24 6.70
N LEU A 119 -5.96 -0.91 7.24
CA LEU A 119 -4.57 -0.46 7.11
C LEU A 119 -4.04 -0.51 5.67
N LYS A 120 -4.49 -1.49 4.86
CA LYS A 120 -3.98 -1.69 3.49
C LYS A 120 -4.78 -0.95 2.42
N LEU A 121 -6.06 -0.65 2.69
CA LEU A 121 -6.91 0.06 1.74
C LEU A 121 -6.67 1.57 1.81
N PRO A 122 -6.87 2.31 0.69
CA PRO A 122 -6.92 3.76 0.73
C PRO A 122 -8.05 4.24 1.65
N PRO A 123 -7.84 5.29 2.45
CA PRO A 123 -6.74 6.25 2.38
C PRO A 123 -5.49 5.88 3.21
N VAL A 124 -5.59 4.96 4.17
CA VAL A 124 -4.47 4.61 5.09
C VAL A 124 -3.32 3.93 4.34
N GLY A 125 -3.64 3.04 3.40
CA GLY A 125 -2.64 2.33 2.59
C GLY A 125 -1.78 3.25 1.72
N ASN A 126 -2.25 4.46 1.40
CA ASN A 126 -1.47 5.45 0.65
C ASN A 126 -0.24 5.93 1.43
N LEU A 127 -0.27 5.88 2.77
CA LEU A 127 0.83 6.38 3.61
C LEU A 127 2.03 5.42 3.69
N TRP A 128 1.84 4.11 3.51
CA TRP A 128 2.90 3.14 3.77
C TRP A 128 2.97 1.97 2.78
N ASN A 129 1.84 1.55 2.20
CA ASN A 129 1.78 0.31 1.41
C ASN A 129 1.88 0.55 -0.11
N LEU A 130 1.37 1.70 -0.60
CA LEU A 130 1.25 1.98 -2.04
C LEU A 130 2.44 2.76 -2.62
N GLY A 131 3.51 2.90 -1.85
CA GLY A 131 4.77 3.52 -2.23
C GLY A 131 4.80 5.04 -2.13
N ASP A 132 6.01 5.60 -2.18
CA ASP A 132 6.31 7.00 -1.86
C ASP A 132 5.52 8.00 -2.71
N SER A 133 5.32 7.70 -4.00
CA SER A 133 4.56 8.55 -4.93
C SER A 133 3.08 8.76 -4.56
N LYS A 134 2.53 7.94 -3.66
CA LYS A 134 1.16 8.04 -3.15
C LYS A 134 1.11 8.57 -1.72
N ASN A 135 2.25 8.67 -1.04
CA ASN A 135 2.30 9.16 0.34
C ASN A 135 1.95 10.65 0.38
N MET A 136 0.81 10.94 1.00
CA MET A 136 0.22 12.28 1.06
C MET A 136 1.07 13.23 1.91
N ILE A 137 1.74 12.72 2.96
CA ILE A 137 2.62 13.52 3.83
C ILE A 137 3.90 13.88 3.07
N ARG A 138 4.50 12.93 2.34
CA ARG A 138 5.69 13.22 1.51
C ARG A 138 5.40 14.22 0.40
N LYS A 139 4.24 14.10 -0.28
CA LYS A 139 3.82 15.12 -1.27
C LYS A 139 3.67 16.50 -0.65
N LEU A 140 3.17 16.57 0.58
CA LEU A 140 3.03 17.82 1.30
C LEU A 140 4.40 18.37 1.73
N ALA A 141 5.34 17.49 2.10
CA ALA A 141 6.74 17.82 2.36
C ALA A 141 7.43 18.41 1.11
N ASP A 142 7.25 17.78 -0.06
CA ASP A 142 7.74 18.26 -1.36
C ASP A 142 7.22 19.67 -1.69
N LEU A 143 5.95 19.94 -1.39
CA LEU A 143 5.33 21.26 -1.66
C LEU A 143 5.85 22.35 -0.72
N ARG A 144 6.18 22.01 0.52
CA ARG A 144 6.66 22.94 1.54
C ARG A 144 8.19 23.06 1.59
N ASP A 145 8.90 22.18 0.89
CA ASP A 145 10.35 21.99 0.99
C ASP A 145 10.81 21.78 2.45
N ASP A 146 10.02 20.99 3.20
CA ASP A 146 10.18 20.77 4.64
C ASP A 146 10.73 19.37 4.94
N VAL A 147 11.97 19.31 5.43
CA VAL A 147 12.67 18.06 5.75
C VAL A 147 12.07 17.37 6.98
N GLU A 148 11.55 18.11 7.96
CA GLU A 148 10.96 17.50 9.17
C GLU A 148 9.70 16.70 8.80
N LEU A 149 8.95 17.17 7.80
CA LEU A 149 7.78 16.47 7.30
C LEU A 149 8.12 15.16 6.56
N PHE A 150 9.28 15.09 5.92
CA PHE A 150 9.77 13.85 5.34
C PHE A 150 10.07 12.80 6.42
N GLU A 151 10.72 13.21 7.50
CA GLU A 151 11.01 12.34 8.64
C GLU A 151 9.71 11.86 9.31
N LEU A 152 8.74 12.76 9.51
CA LEU A 152 7.42 12.41 10.03
C LEU A 152 6.67 11.42 9.13
N ALA A 153 6.79 11.56 7.81
CA ALA A 153 6.17 10.62 6.88
C ALA A 153 6.74 9.21 7.03
N ASP A 154 8.04 9.08 7.27
CA ASP A 154 8.74 7.81 7.43
C ASP A 154 8.43 7.16 8.77
N ASP A 155 8.37 7.96 9.83
CA ASP A 155 7.95 7.51 11.16
C ASP A 155 6.51 6.97 11.14
N VAL A 156 5.58 7.70 10.49
CA VAL A 156 4.18 7.27 10.34
C VAL A 156 4.10 5.98 9.53
N ALA A 157 4.81 5.91 8.41
CA ALA A 157 4.81 4.72 7.55
C ALA A 157 5.37 3.49 8.30
N GLY A 158 6.48 3.65 9.02
CA GLY A 158 7.09 2.61 9.84
C GLY A 158 6.18 2.12 10.95
N ALA A 159 5.52 3.03 11.68
CA ALA A 159 4.57 2.68 12.72
C ALA A 159 3.37 1.89 12.17
N LEU A 160 2.79 2.31 11.05
CA LEU A 160 1.68 1.60 10.40
C LEU A 160 2.09 0.21 9.88
N GLN A 161 3.29 0.10 9.31
CA GLN A 161 3.83 -1.17 8.85
C GLN A 161 4.05 -2.16 10.02
N LEU A 162 4.60 -1.69 11.13
CA LEU A 162 4.75 -2.51 12.35
C LEU A 162 3.39 -2.91 12.92
N ALA A 163 2.40 -2.02 12.89
CA ALA A 163 1.04 -2.35 13.30
C ALA A 163 0.42 -3.46 12.43
N ASP A 164 0.58 -3.44 11.10
CA ASP A 164 0.14 -4.54 10.22
C ASP A 164 0.90 -5.83 10.53
N GLN A 165 2.21 -5.78 10.75
CA GLN A 165 3.01 -6.96 11.06
C GLN A 165 2.54 -7.65 12.34
N TYR A 166 2.37 -6.91 13.43
CA TYR A 166 1.88 -7.50 14.68
C TYR A 166 0.46 -8.05 14.56
N THR A 167 -0.40 -7.37 13.81
CA THR A 167 -1.77 -7.83 13.53
C THR A 167 -1.77 -9.10 12.69
N TYR A 168 -0.87 -9.19 11.70
CA TYR A 168 -0.68 -10.37 10.88
C TYR A 168 -0.19 -11.56 11.70
N ASP A 169 0.82 -11.36 12.55
CA ASP A 169 1.34 -12.40 13.43
C ASP A 169 0.24 -13.00 14.31
N ASN A 170 -0.66 -12.16 14.84
CA ASN A 170 -1.80 -12.59 15.65
C ASN A 170 -2.75 -13.55 14.93
N ASN A 171 -2.87 -13.43 13.60
CA ASN A 171 -3.76 -14.28 12.81
C ASN A 171 -3.30 -15.76 12.77
N PHE A 172 -2.00 -16.03 12.93
CA PHE A 172 -1.45 -17.39 12.83
C PHE A 172 -1.25 -18.08 14.17
N ILE A 173 -1.48 -17.39 15.29
CA ILE A 173 -1.20 -17.92 16.63
C ILE A 173 -2.01 -19.20 16.91
N TYR A 174 -3.24 -19.29 16.38
CA TYR A 174 -4.12 -20.45 16.57
C TYR A 174 -3.66 -21.72 15.82
N PHE A 175 -2.69 -21.60 14.90
CA PHE A 175 -2.20 -22.71 14.08
C PHE A 175 -0.79 -23.19 14.47
N GLN A 176 -0.11 -22.50 15.39
CA GLN A 176 1.25 -22.86 15.81
C GLN A 176 1.22 -23.78 17.04
N PRO A 177 2.02 -24.86 17.06
CA PRO A 177 2.16 -25.70 18.25
C PRO A 177 2.87 -24.91 19.36
N GLY A 178 2.12 -24.47 20.37
CA GLY A 178 2.67 -23.74 21.51
C GLY A 178 1.63 -22.84 22.19
N ASN A 179 1.99 -22.31 23.36
CA ASN A 179 1.14 -21.41 24.14
C ASN A 179 1.25 -19.96 23.64
N GLY A 180 1.01 -19.76 22.34
CA GLY A 180 1.15 -18.46 21.69
C GLY A 180 0.21 -17.43 22.31
N LYS A 181 0.77 -16.36 22.87
CA LYS A 181 0.00 -15.27 23.48
C LYS A 181 -0.31 -14.23 22.40
N VAL A 182 -1.59 -13.87 22.29
CA VAL A 182 -2.03 -12.77 21.40
C VAL A 182 -1.37 -11.47 21.84
N LYS A 183 -0.70 -10.80 20.89
CA LYS A 183 0.01 -9.54 21.09
C LYS A 183 -0.91 -8.37 20.74
N ILE A 184 -1.71 -7.91 21.71
CA ILE A 184 -2.66 -6.79 21.50
C ILE A 184 -2.01 -5.44 21.81
N LYS A 185 -1.03 -5.40 22.73
CA LYS A 185 -0.45 -4.15 23.22
C LYS A 185 0.44 -3.47 22.19
N GLU A 186 1.22 -4.27 21.49
CA GLU A 186 2.19 -3.86 20.49
C GLU A 186 1.52 -3.16 19.29
N PRO A 187 0.53 -3.75 18.59
CA PRO A 187 -0.13 -3.07 17.48
C PRO A 187 -0.87 -1.81 17.95
N LYS A 188 -1.46 -1.79 19.15
CA LYS A 188 -2.08 -0.59 19.72
C LYS A 188 -1.08 0.53 19.97
N GLN A 189 0.10 0.20 20.49
CA GLN A 189 1.14 1.19 20.72
C GLN A 189 1.61 1.82 19.39
N GLN A 190 1.78 0.99 18.35
CA GLN A 190 2.16 1.49 17.03
C GLN A 190 1.08 2.38 16.41
N LEU A 191 -0.20 2.00 16.52
CA LEU A 191 -1.31 2.85 16.09
C LEU A 191 -1.34 4.19 16.82
N LYS A 192 -1.06 4.20 18.12
CA LYS A 192 -1.01 5.44 18.91
C LYS A 192 0.14 6.34 18.47
N ILE A 193 1.32 5.78 18.20
CA ILE A 193 2.46 6.52 17.66
C ILE A 193 2.09 7.15 16.31
N ALA A 194 1.50 6.37 15.40
CA ALA A 194 1.06 6.88 14.11
C ALA A 194 0.04 8.02 14.25
N GLN A 195 -0.95 7.89 15.16
CA GLN A 195 -1.91 8.94 15.45
C GLN A 195 -1.25 10.21 15.99
N GLN A 196 -0.32 10.08 16.95
CA GLN A 196 0.39 11.23 17.51
C GLN A 196 1.20 11.97 16.45
N LYS A 197 1.90 11.24 15.58
CA LYS A 197 2.67 11.81 14.47
C LYS A 197 1.79 12.47 13.41
N LEU A 198 0.63 11.89 13.12
CA LEU A 198 -0.37 12.53 12.26
C LEU A 198 -0.91 13.83 12.87
N ASP A 199 -1.16 13.85 14.18
CA ASP A 199 -1.60 15.05 14.89
C ASP A 199 -0.50 16.14 14.89
N GLU A 200 0.78 15.76 14.97
CA GLU A 200 1.92 16.68 14.79
C GLU A 200 1.91 17.33 13.39
N VAL A 201 1.75 16.55 12.32
CA VAL A 201 1.63 17.05 10.93
C VAL A 201 0.42 17.97 10.74
N LEU A 202 -0.69 17.69 11.42
CA LEU A 202 -1.89 18.52 11.35
C LEU A 202 -1.78 19.81 12.19
N SER A 203 -0.90 19.81 13.21
CA SER A 203 -0.65 20.96 14.08
C SER A 203 0.43 21.89 13.53
N SER A 204 1.31 21.39 12.66
CA SER A 204 2.35 22.17 11.96
C SER A 204 1.79 22.97 10.76
N GLN A 205 0.55 23.48 10.87
CA GLN A 205 -0.09 24.34 9.87
C GLN A 205 -0.04 25.82 10.24
#